data_AF-A0A821PBR8-F1
#
_entry.id   AF-A0A821PBR8-F1
#
_cell.length_a   1.000
_cell.length_b   1.000
_cell.length_c   1.000
_cell.angle_alpha   90.00
_cell.angle_beta   90.00
_cell.angle_gamma   90.00
#
_symmetry.space_group_name_H-M   'P 1'
#
loop_
_entity.id
_entity.type
_entity.pdbx_description
1 polymer ?
#
loop_
_entity_poly.entity_id
_entity_poly.type
_entity_poly.pdbx_seq_one_letter_code
_entity_poly.pdbx_strand_id
1 'polypeptide(L)'
;MNTHTQFEDLSNEIFFEIFDYFHALEIFTSFTSLNRRISSILQSIPLRIIILPDHCCRQINFLSSHLTNHVDQVISLEIFDTICDYASIISILFNRHNFCNLESC
;
A
#
# COMPACT_ATOMS: atom_id res chain seq x y z
N MET A 1 -31.98 -22.36 -1.54
CA MET A 1 -30.82 -21.99 -2.36
C MET A 1 -29.96 -21.06 -1.52
N ASN A 2 -28.76 -21.47 -1.11
CA ASN A 2 -27.84 -20.61 -0.38
C ASN A 2 -27.26 -19.59 -1.36
N THR A 3 -27.91 -18.45 -1.53
CA THR A 3 -27.39 -17.29 -2.24
C THR A 3 -26.42 -16.55 -1.32
N HIS A 4 -25.29 -17.18 -1.00
CA HIS A 4 -24.20 -16.44 -0.39
C HIS A 4 -23.50 -15.70 -1.53
N THR A 5 -23.66 -14.39 -1.57
CA THR A 5 -22.76 -13.51 -2.32
C THR A 5 -21.34 -13.80 -1.86
N GLN A 6 -20.49 -14.23 -2.79
CA GLN A 6 -19.07 -14.42 -2.52
C GLN A 6 -18.41 -13.04 -2.43
N PHE A 7 -17.32 -12.94 -1.67
CA PHE A 7 -16.52 -11.72 -1.63
C PHE A 7 -16.10 -11.28 -3.04
N GLU A 8 -15.82 -12.24 -3.92
CA GLU A 8 -15.44 -12.00 -5.30
C GLU A 8 -16.58 -11.46 -6.18
N ASP A 9 -17.85 -11.54 -5.73
CA ASP A 9 -19.00 -11.01 -6.45
C ASP A 9 -19.20 -9.50 -6.23
N LEU A 10 -18.49 -8.90 -5.26
CA LEU A 10 -18.54 -7.47 -5.01
C LEU A 10 -18.02 -6.68 -6.22
N SER A 11 -18.54 -5.46 -6.41
CA SER A 11 -18.10 -4.58 -7.50
C SER A 11 -16.72 -3.97 -7.21
N ASN A 12 -16.05 -3.44 -8.24
CA ASN A 12 -14.73 -2.82 -8.06
C ASN A 12 -14.80 -1.58 -7.14
N GLU A 13 -15.90 -0.85 -7.20
CA GLU A 13 -16.14 0.36 -6.40
C GLU A 13 -16.13 0.03 -4.90
N ILE A 14 -16.76 -1.07 -4.50
CA ILE A 14 -16.74 -1.53 -3.11
C ILE A 14 -15.31 -1.92 -2.69
N PHE A 15 -14.53 -2.54 -3.57
CA PHE A 15 -13.14 -2.85 -3.27
C PHE A 15 -12.28 -1.59 -3.11
N PHE A 16 -12.49 -0.58 -3.95
CA PHE A 16 -11.81 0.70 -3.81
C PHE A 16 -12.12 1.33 -2.45
N GLU A 17 -13.40 1.40 -2.07
CA GLU A 17 -13.80 1.93 -0.75
C GLU A 17 -13.20 1.12 0.41
N ILE A 18 -13.19 -0.21 0.32
CA ILE A 18 -12.61 -1.06 1.36
C ILE A 18 -11.10 -0.80 1.48
N PHE A 19 -10.38 -0.71 0.36
CA PHE A 19 -8.93 -0.55 0.37
C PHE A 19 -8.47 0.83 0.84
N ASP A 20 -9.31 1.86 0.72
CA ASP A 20 -9.02 3.20 1.29
C ASP A 20 -8.86 3.19 2.82
N TYR A 21 -9.40 2.18 3.52
CA TYR A 21 -9.24 2.04 4.98
C TYR A 21 -7.93 1.36 5.40
N PHE A 22 -7.21 0.73 4.48
CA PHE A 22 -6.00 -0.04 4.79
C PHE A 22 -4.74 0.70 4.36
N HIS A 23 -3.65 0.49 5.10
CA HIS A 23 -2.34 0.94 4.65
C HIS A 23 -1.65 -0.14 3.79
N ALA A 24 -0.69 0.28 2.97
CA ALA A 24 -0.03 -0.52 1.94
C ALA A 24 0.53 -1.85 2.46
N LEU A 25 1.09 -1.85 3.68
CA LEU A 25 1.59 -3.09 4.28
C LEU A 25 0.48 -4.14 4.48
N GLU A 26 -0.69 -3.74 5.02
CA GLU A 26 -1.84 -4.66 5.21
C GLU A 26 -2.37 -5.16 3.87
N ILE A 27 -2.47 -4.24 2.90
CA ILE A 27 -2.87 -4.54 1.53
C ILE A 27 -1.96 -5.62 0.95
N PHE A 28 -0.65 -5.39 1.02
CA PHE A 28 0.31 -6.26 0.39
C PHE A 28 0.41 -7.64 1.04
N THR A 29 0.33 -7.71 2.36
CA THR A 29 0.37 -8.99 3.07
C THR A 29 -0.90 -9.82 2.87
N SER A 30 -2.05 -9.18 2.69
CA SER A 30 -3.35 -9.86 2.74
C SER A 30 -3.98 -10.09 1.37
N PHE A 31 -3.80 -9.18 0.42
CA PHE A 31 -4.61 -9.14 -0.81
C PHE A 31 -3.85 -9.41 -2.10
N THR A 32 -2.53 -9.18 -2.16
CA THR A 32 -1.74 -9.28 -3.42
C THR A 32 -1.82 -10.65 -4.09
N SER A 33 -1.96 -11.72 -3.29
CA SER A 33 -1.94 -13.12 -3.74
C SER A 33 -3.32 -13.77 -3.86
N LEU A 34 -4.42 -13.02 -3.70
CA LEU A 34 -5.76 -13.60 -3.71
C LEU A 34 -6.18 -14.08 -5.10
N ASN A 35 -6.36 -13.16 -6.05
CA ASN A 35 -6.69 -13.47 -7.43
C ASN A 35 -6.28 -12.31 -8.36
N ARG A 36 -6.26 -12.58 -9.66
CA ARG A 36 -5.82 -11.61 -10.68
C ARG A 36 -6.64 -10.33 -10.69
N ARG A 37 -7.94 -10.40 -10.42
CA ARG A 37 -8.81 -9.22 -10.39
C ARG A 37 -8.41 -8.31 -9.24
N ILE A 38 -8.23 -8.85 -8.04
CA ILE A 38 -7.77 -8.09 -6.88
C ILE A 38 -6.37 -7.52 -7.14
N SER A 39 -5.42 -8.31 -7.64
CA SER A 39 -4.08 -7.79 -7.98
C SER A 39 -4.15 -6.62 -8.97
N SER A 40 -5.07 -6.67 -9.96
CA SER A 40 -5.28 -5.56 -10.90
C SER A 40 -5.88 -4.32 -10.25
N ILE A 41 -6.82 -4.49 -9.31
CA ILE A 41 -7.41 -3.39 -8.54
C ILE A 41 -6.33 -2.71 -7.68
N LEU A 42 -5.48 -3.51 -7.03
CA LEU A 42 -4.38 -2.99 -6.21
C LEU A 42 -3.36 -2.18 -7.00
N GLN A 43 -3.27 -2.38 -8.33
CA GLN A 43 -2.42 -1.60 -9.24
C GLN A 43 -3.04 -0.28 -9.69
N SER A 44 -4.31 -0.01 -9.36
CA SER A 44 -4.99 1.24 -9.72
C SER A 44 -5.32 2.16 -8.55
N ILE A 45 -5.18 1.70 -7.30
CA ILE A 45 -5.51 2.50 -6.12
C ILE A 45 -4.32 3.37 -5.65
N PRO A 46 -4.58 4.52 -5.01
CA PRO A 46 -3.58 5.19 -4.21
C PRO A 46 -3.14 4.30 -3.05
N LEU A 47 -1.86 4.38 -2.67
CA LEU A 47 -1.33 3.63 -1.53
C LEU A 47 -1.03 4.56 -0.35
N ARG A 48 -1.55 4.24 0.82
CA ARG A 48 -1.17 4.89 2.08
C ARG A 48 -0.08 4.09 2.76
N ILE A 49 1.13 4.61 2.88
CA ILE A 49 2.24 3.97 3.58
C ILE A 49 2.35 4.57 4.97
N ILE A 50 2.31 3.71 5.98
CA ILE A 50 2.56 4.08 7.38
C ILE A 50 3.79 3.30 7.86
N ILE A 51 4.82 4.00 8.31
CA ILE A 51 6.03 3.37 8.86
C ILE A 51 6.02 3.52 10.38
N LEU A 52 5.87 2.39 11.07
CA LEU A 52 5.86 2.35 12.53
C LEU A 52 7.29 2.22 13.09
N PRO A 53 7.57 2.81 14.27
CA PRO A 53 8.92 2.82 14.84
C PRO A 53 9.47 1.41 15.12
N ASP A 54 8.64 0.55 15.72
CA ASP A 54 9.10 -0.71 16.31
C ASP A 54 9.60 -1.74 15.30
N HIS A 55 9.31 -1.58 14.00
CA HIS A 55 9.75 -2.49 12.95
C HIS A 55 10.15 -1.78 11.64
N CYS A 56 10.54 -0.50 11.74
CA CYS A 56 10.82 0.39 10.61
C CYS A 56 11.65 -0.28 9.50
N CYS A 57 12.83 -0.82 9.81
CA CYS A 57 13.70 -1.45 8.82
C CYS A 57 13.04 -2.65 8.09
N ARG A 58 12.26 -3.46 8.80
CA ARG A 58 11.57 -4.62 8.20
C ARG A 58 10.45 -4.16 7.27
N GLN A 59 9.67 -3.17 7.72
CA GLN A 59 8.58 -2.59 6.93
C GLN A 59 9.12 -1.97 5.64
N ILE A 60 10.21 -1.20 5.73
CA ILE A 60 10.85 -0.57 4.57
C ILE A 60 11.33 -1.61 3.57
N ASN A 61 12.04 -2.64 4.01
CA ASN A 61 12.54 -3.69 3.13
C ASN A 61 11.41 -4.43 2.42
N PHE A 62 10.32 -4.71 3.14
CA PHE A 62 9.14 -5.34 2.57
C PHE A 62 8.44 -4.42 1.56
N LEU A 63 8.21 -3.15 1.90
CA LEU A 63 7.55 -2.20 1.02
C LEU A 63 8.38 -1.94 -0.24
N SER A 64 9.69 -1.75 -0.12
CA SER A 64 10.59 -1.51 -1.26
C SER A 64 10.52 -2.64 -2.31
N SER A 65 10.39 -3.89 -1.88
CA SER A 65 10.27 -5.02 -2.82
C SER A 65 8.91 -5.10 -3.52
N HIS A 66 7.83 -4.63 -2.89
CA HIS A 66 6.48 -4.69 -3.44
C HIS A 66 6.13 -3.45 -4.27
N LEU A 67 6.55 -2.26 -3.83
CA LEU A 67 6.29 -0.99 -4.52
C LEU A 67 6.89 -0.91 -5.93
N THR A 68 7.90 -1.74 -6.23
CA THR A 68 8.49 -1.85 -7.58
C THR A 68 7.44 -2.25 -8.65
N ASN A 69 6.33 -2.88 -8.26
CA ASN A 69 5.23 -3.21 -9.18
C ASN A 69 4.13 -2.13 -9.24
N HIS A 70 4.30 -1.03 -8.50
CA HIS A 70 3.29 0.00 -8.23
C HIS A 70 3.82 1.42 -8.52
N VAL A 71 4.77 1.51 -9.46
CA VAL A 71 5.64 2.69 -9.67
C VAL A 71 4.92 3.92 -10.21
N ASP A 72 3.76 3.72 -10.84
CA ASP A 72 2.94 4.78 -11.42
C ASP A 72 1.80 5.22 -10.47
N GLN A 73 1.77 4.72 -9.23
CA GLN A 73 0.70 5.02 -8.27
C GLN A 73 1.00 6.25 -7.43
N VAL A 74 -0.08 6.92 -7.00
CA VAL A 74 -0.02 7.99 -5.99
C VAL A 74 0.21 7.36 -4.63
N ILE A 75 1.17 7.92 -3.86
CA ILE A 75 1.52 7.41 -2.53
C ILE A 75 1.43 8.54 -1.51
N SER A 76 0.72 8.29 -0.42
CA SER A 76 0.77 9.11 0.79
C SER A 76 1.66 8.42 1.83
N LEU A 77 2.63 9.14 2.38
CA LEU A 77 3.60 8.60 3.33
C LEU A 77 3.46 9.26 4.70
N GLU A 78 3.27 8.45 5.72
CA GLU A 78 3.23 8.85 7.13
C GLU A 78 4.37 8.14 7.89
N ILE A 79 5.31 8.93 8.42
CA ILE A 79 6.43 8.46 9.24
C ILE A 79 6.34 9.16 10.59
N PHE A 80 6.36 8.40 11.67
CA PHE A 80 6.27 8.95 13.02
C PHE A 80 7.59 9.61 13.47
N ASP A 81 7.48 10.76 14.14
CA ASP A 81 8.59 11.65 14.55
C ASP A 81 9.69 10.98 15.40
N THR A 82 9.41 9.81 15.98
CA THR A 82 10.39 9.06 16.77
C THR A 82 11.47 8.38 15.90
N ILE A 83 11.33 8.44 14.58
CA ILE A 83 12.27 7.85 13.63
C ILE A 83 13.28 8.91 13.17
N CYS A 84 14.52 8.83 13.68
CA CYS A 84 15.56 9.85 13.50
C CYS A 84 16.11 10.04 12.07
N ASP A 85 15.66 9.27 11.07
CA ASP A 85 16.28 9.24 9.74
C ASP A 85 15.27 9.21 8.57
N TYR A 86 14.34 10.15 8.59
CA TYR A 86 13.29 10.32 7.57
C TYR A 86 13.84 10.37 6.13
N ALA A 87 14.93 11.12 5.91
CA ALA A 87 15.52 11.29 4.59
C ALA A 87 16.07 9.98 4.00
N SER A 88 16.74 9.16 4.82
CA SER A 88 17.24 7.87 4.34
C SER A 88 16.10 6.88 4.08
N ILE A 89 15.01 6.95 4.85
CA ILE A 89 13.83 6.08 4.65
C ILE A 89 13.17 6.38 3.31
N ILE A 90 12.91 7.65 3.02
CA ILE A 90 12.40 8.07 1.71
C ILE A 90 13.37 7.64 0.62
N SER A 91 14.66 7.90 0.80
CA SER A 91 15.68 7.49 -0.16
C SER A 91 15.64 5.98 -0.41
N ILE A 92 15.46 5.13 0.60
CA ILE A 92 15.39 3.68 0.42
C ILE A 92 14.07 3.24 -0.25
N LEU A 93 12.94 3.81 0.17
CA LEU A 93 11.62 3.47 -0.37
C LEU A 93 11.45 3.92 -1.82
N PHE A 94 12.00 5.09 -2.16
CA PHE A 94 11.68 5.83 -3.38
C PHE A 94 12.88 6.11 -4.29
N ASN A 95 14.11 5.65 -3.98
CA ASN A 95 15.27 5.84 -4.87
C ASN A 95 15.07 5.28 -6.28
N ARG A 96 14.18 4.31 -6.44
CA ARG A 96 14.00 3.58 -7.70
C ARG A 96 12.91 4.17 -8.59
N HIS A 97 11.96 4.94 -8.03
CA HIS A 97 10.76 5.37 -8.76
C HIS A 97 10.25 6.74 -8.27
N ASN A 98 9.68 7.53 -9.18
CA ASN A 98 9.11 8.85 -8.87
C ASN A 98 7.72 8.67 -8.25
N PHE A 99 7.61 8.84 -6.94
CA PHE A 99 6.31 8.85 -6.27
C PHE A 99 5.88 10.30 -5.99
N CYS A 100 4.62 10.61 -6.28
CA CYS A 100 4.03 11.89 -5.90
C CYS A 100 3.66 11.81 -4.43
N ASN A 101 4.48 12.39 -3.55
CA ASN A 101 4.18 12.48 -2.12
C ASN A 101 3.06 13.51 -1.93
N LEU A 102 1.88 13.05 -1.54
CA LEU A 102 0.85 13.93 -1.03
C LEU A 102 1.16 14.17 0.45
N GLU A 103 1.80 15.30 0.77
CA GLU A 103 1.88 15.78 2.15
C GLU A 103 0.47 15.81 2.73
N SER A 104 0.30 15.19 3.90
CA SER A 104 -0.92 15.28 4.69
C SER A 104 -1.24 16.75 4.92
N CYS A 105 -2.27 17.27 4.25
CA CYS A 105 -2.84 18.58 4.56
C CYS A 105 -3.53 18.56 5.93
#